data_AF-A0A7S0F4G0-F1
#
_entry.id   AF-A0A7S0F4G0-F1
#
_cell.length_a   1.000
_cell.length_b   1.000
_cell.length_c   1.000
_cell.angle_alpha   90.00
_cell.angle_beta   90.00
_cell.angle_gamma   90.00
#
_symmetry.space_group_name_H-M   'P 1'
#
loop_
_entity.id
_entity.type
_entity.pdbx_description
1 polymer ?
#
loop_
_entity_poly.entity_id
_entity_poly.type
_entity_poly.pdbx_seq_one_letter_code
_entity_poly.pdbx_strand_id
1 'polypeptide(L)'
;MLDVEEGGSAATRSLVGSYTPGGVTPGIHGAANAQRIARTPMRQFSIQDEIKSVAMINAMGTPLLGGESGREKIEGKDFSGITPARPVMATPNVAAGGATPAVTPGFGGKLLAAGEATPAMSLTGGATPMFRDALHLNADDGTSLYDENVKMQRAKETLLKQQLKNALKTLPTPKNDYELNFGALAEGGDAEEEREAGFEEDMSDRARRLMREAKAREEAELRRRAMAIQRNLPRPLQVNPAYGKGETADNMANANLQAAAKLVHQEMLALLHSDSVAHPVAGAAPPSGSAKVIEAVDDEYMKMARSLVDAELKTVNDAAEKCDAEAYAKVWQEISEQYVYLPSERKLKLRESLKPEQIIETLKNEHEIVVAHANRAAKQIAKAEGRTSKLIAGYERRSQSLKEDGSSLLKEKEENRFAFETYKLLHAYEKDATPKRIEMLNQLCEMENSRETKLQARYSELIAKKKEKA
;
A
#
# COMPACT_ATOMS: atom_id res chain seq x y z
N MET A 1 -46.17 44.55 -15.75
CA MET A 1 -46.04 46.01 -15.77
C MET A 1 -46.38 46.51 -14.38
N LEU A 2 -45.34 46.64 -13.55
CA LEU A 2 -45.31 47.25 -12.23
C LEU A 2 -43.85 47.11 -11.80
N ASP A 3 -43.04 48.07 -12.24
CA ASP A 3 -41.60 48.08 -12.03
C ASP A 3 -41.30 48.55 -10.60
N VAL A 4 -40.42 47.82 -9.91
CA VAL A 4 -39.86 48.24 -8.62
C VAL A 4 -38.35 48.39 -8.82
N GLU A 5 -37.92 49.63 -9.02
CA GLU A 5 -36.50 49.98 -9.11
C GLU A 5 -35.86 49.92 -7.71
N GLU A 6 -34.99 48.94 -7.45
CA GLU A 6 -34.14 48.94 -6.26
C GLU A 6 -32.80 49.65 -6.55
N GLY A 7 -32.76 50.95 -6.22
CA GLY A 7 -31.59 51.82 -6.36
C GLY A 7 -30.43 51.50 -5.41
N GLY A 8 -29.73 50.38 -5.63
CA GLY A 8 -28.56 49.96 -4.85
C GLY A 8 -27.25 50.68 -5.22
N SER A 9 -26.97 51.80 -4.55
CA SER A 9 -25.78 52.67 -4.74
C SER A 9 -24.45 51.93 -4.95
N ALA A 10 -23.65 52.40 -5.90
CA ALA A 10 -22.32 51.84 -6.22
C ALA A 10 -21.30 51.94 -5.07
N ALA A 11 -21.54 52.80 -4.07
CA ALA A 11 -20.62 53.01 -2.95
C ALA A 11 -20.46 51.77 -2.03
N THR A 12 -21.52 50.97 -1.85
CA THR A 12 -21.46 49.79 -0.94
C THR A 12 -20.73 48.59 -1.55
N ARG A 13 -20.69 48.48 -2.89
CA ARG A 13 -19.90 47.46 -3.60
C ARG A 13 -18.39 47.69 -3.51
N SER A 14 -17.94 48.89 -3.17
CA SER A 14 -16.52 49.23 -3.00
C SER A 14 -15.96 48.87 -1.61
N LEU A 15 -16.80 48.47 -0.65
CA LEU A 15 -16.39 48.28 0.76
C LEU A 15 -16.35 46.80 1.19
N VAL A 16 -16.85 45.88 0.35
CA VAL A 16 -16.77 44.43 0.61
C VAL A 16 -15.47 43.89 0.03
N GLY A 17 -14.40 43.96 0.83
CA GLY A 17 -13.08 43.42 0.47
C GLY A 17 -13.15 41.93 0.12
N SER A 18 -12.61 41.55 -1.04
CA SER A 18 -12.54 40.15 -1.47
C SER A 18 -11.61 39.34 -0.56
N TYR A 19 -12.17 38.44 0.26
CA TYR A 19 -11.39 37.50 1.07
C TYR A 19 -10.66 36.50 0.17
N THR A 20 -9.37 36.72 -0.07
CA THR A 20 -8.46 35.70 -0.58
C THR A 20 -8.02 34.80 0.58
N PRO A 21 -8.25 33.47 0.54
CA PRO A 21 -7.78 32.54 1.56
C PRO A 21 -6.28 32.31 1.40
N GLY A 22 -5.48 33.08 2.13
CA GLY A 22 -4.01 33.01 2.06
C GLY A 22 -3.36 34.15 2.84
N GLY A 23 -3.38 34.07 4.17
CA GLY A 23 -2.85 35.11 5.05
C GLY A 23 -1.32 35.15 5.07
N VAL A 24 -0.73 36.25 4.58
CA VAL A 24 0.61 36.73 4.97
C VAL A 24 0.52 38.24 5.21
N THR A 25 1.17 38.72 6.27
CA THR A 25 1.04 40.07 6.84
C THR A 25 1.65 41.18 5.97
N PRO A 26 1.08 42.41 5.96
CA PRO A 26 1.61 43.55 5.21
C PRO A 26 2.71 44.30 5.96
N GLY A 27 3.76 44.74 5.25
CA GLY A 27 4.76 45.66 5.79
C GLY A 27 5.86 46.06 4.80
N ILE A 28 6.19 47.35 4.80
CA ILE A 28 7.33 48.03 4.15
C ILE A 28 7.18 48.32 2.64
N HIS A 29 7.19 49.61 2.33
CA HIS A 29 7.30 50.17 0.98
C HIS A 29 8.75 50.17 0.49
N GLY A 30 8.98 49.87 -0.79
CA GLY A 30 10.28 50.01 -1.46
C GLY A 30 10.12 49.84 -2.97
N ALA A 31 10.61 50.81 -3.75
CA ALA A 31 10.39 50.83 -5.19
C ALA A 31 11.25 49.78 -5.92
N ALA A 32 10.60 48.90 -6.69
CA ALA A 32 11.23 48.13 -7.75
C ALA A 32 10.22 47.91 -8.88
N ASN A 33 10.56 48.34 -10.10
CA ASN A 33 9.82 47.97 -11.31
C ASN A 33 10.08 46.48 -11.59
N ALA A 34 9.31 45.61 -10.95
CA ALA A 34 9.29 44.19 -11.29
C ALA A 34 8.74 44.04 -12.71
N GLN A 35 9.63 43.72 -13.66
CA GLN A 35 9.27 43.39 -15.03
C GLN A 35 8.17 42.33 -15.01
N ARG A 36 6.99 42.67 -15.53
CA ARG A 36 5.91 41.71 -15.69
C ARG A 36 6.34 40.68 -16.73
N ILE A 37 6.84 39.53 -16.25
CA ILE A 37 6.95 38.34 -17.09
C ILE A 37 5.55 38.11 -17.66
N ALA A 38 5.42 38.28 -18.98
CA ALA A 38 4.19 38.02 -19.70
C ALA A 38 3.92 36.51 -19.63
N ARG A 39 3.23 36.09 -18.56
CA ARG A 39 2.71 34.73 -18.45
C ARG A 39 1.86 34.47 -19.68
N THR A 40 2.12 33.35 -20.34
CA THR A 40 1.23 32.80 -21.36
C THR A 40 -0.21 32.84 -20.83
N PRO A 41 -1.20 33.32 -21.62
CA PRO A 41 -2.59 33.24 -21.19
C PRO A 41 -2.90 31.76 -20.94
N MET A 42 -3.25 31.45 -19.69
CA MET A 42 -3.55 30.08 -19.29
C MET A 42 -4.79 29.65 -20.08
N ARG A 43 -4.61 28.84 -21.13
CA ARG A 43 -5.73 28.31 -21.90
C ARG A 43 -6.64 27.57 -20.93
N GLN A 44 -7.86 28.08 -20.77
CA GLN A 44 -8.90 27.38 -20.05
C GLN A 44 -9.30 26.18 -20.90
N PHE A 45 -8.60 25.05 -20.71
CA PHE A 45 -9.06 23.75 -21.17
C PHE A 45 -10.21 23.30 -20.27
N SER A 46 -11.31 24.06 -20.33
CA SER A 46 -12.52 23.77 -19.61
C SER A 46 -13.19 22.59 -20.27
N ILE A 47 -13.19 21.45 -19.57
CA ILE A 47 -13.94 20.25 -19.95
C ILE A 47 -15.42 20.61 -20.19
N GLN A 48 -15.94 21.66 -19.55
CA GLN A 48 -17.30 22.15 -19.78
C GLN A 48 -17.53 22.68 -21.20
N ASP A 49 -16.55 23.33 -21.81
CA ASP A 49 -16.69 23.86 -23.19
C ASP A 49 -16.50 22.75 -24.23
N GLU A 50 -15.71 21.72 -23.90
CA GLU A 50 -15.69 20.48 -24.66
C GLU A 50 -17.03 19.73 -24.57
N ILE A 51 -17.61 19.59 -23.37
CA ILE A 51 -18.94 19.00 -23.16
C ILE A 51 -20.01 19.80 -23.92
N LYS A 52 -19.99 21.14 -23.89
CA LYS A 52 -20.90 21.98 -24.70
C LYS A 52 -20.71 21.71 -26.20
N SER A 53 -19.48 21.60 -26.69
CA SER A 53 -19.22 21.32 -28.11
C SER A 53 -19.72 19.92 -28.53
N VAL A 54 -19.53 18.90 -27.69
CA VAL A 54 -20.02 17.54 -27.95
C VAL A 54 -21.54 17.46 -27.83
N ALA A 55 -22.15 18.15 -26.87
CA ALA A 55 -23.60 18.27 -26.75
C ALA A 55 -24.22 18.98 -27.97
N MET A 56 -23.56 20.02 -28.48
CA MET A 56 -23.98 20.72 -29.70
C MET A 56 -23.87 19.82 -30.95
N ILE A 57 -22.80 19.05 -31.08
CA ILE A 57 -22.64 18.06 -32.15
C ILE A 57 -23.71 16.96 -32.06
N ASN A 58 -24.00 16.43 -30.87
CA ASN A 58 -25.03 15.41 -30.67
C ASN A 58 -26.47 15.94 -30.86
N ALA A 59 -26.69 17.24 -30.65
CA ALA A 59 -27.97 17.90 -30.90
C ALA A 59 -28.17 18.30 -32.38
N MET A 60 -27.11 18.35 -33.18
CA MET A 60 -27.19 18.63 -34.62
C MET A 60 -27.57 17.36 -35.40
N GLY A 61 -28.72 17.42 -36.06
CA GLY A 61 -29.21 16.33 -36.92
C GLY A 61 -28.27 16.03 -38.10
N THR A 62 -28.27 14.77 -38.55
CA THR A 62 -27.45 14.34 -39.70
C THR A 62 -27.81 15.11 -40.98
N PRO A 63 -26.83 15.44 -41.85
CA PRO A 63 -27.06 16.26 -43.05
C PRO A 63 -28.01 15.65 -44.09
N LEU A 64 -28.42 14.39 -43.92
CA LEU A 64 -29.45 13.73 -44.72
C LEU A 64 -30.84 14.41 -44.59
N LEU A 65 -31.07 15.23 -43.57
CA LEU A 65 -32.33 15.95 -43.33
C LEU A 65 -32.36 17.38 -43.92
N GLY A 66 -31.39 17.76 -44.76
CA GLY A 66 -31.44 19.01 -45.54
C GLY A 66 -31.22 20.30 -44.76
N GLY A 67 -30.49 20.25 -43.63
CA GLY A 67 -30.09 21.42 -42.85
C GLY A 67 -28.62 21.80 -43.05
N GLU A 68 -28.33 23.10 -43.09
CA GLU A 68 -26.97 23.63 -43.17
C GLU A 68 -26.14 23.19 -41.96
N SER A 69 -24.99 22.56 -42.22
CA SER A 69 -24.17 21.95 -41.17
C SER A 69 -23.41 23.00 -40.39
N GLY A 70 -23.88 23.36 -39.19
CA GLY A 70 -23.29 24.37 -38.30
C GLY A 70 -21.87 24.08 -37.77
N ARG A 71 -21.14 23.15 -38.40
CA ARG A 71 -19.73 22.80 -38.18
C ARG A 71 -18.80 24.00 -38.30
N GLU A 72 -19.16 25.00 -39.09
CA GLU A 72 -18.40 26.25 -39.27
C GLU A 72 -18.46 27.19 -38.03
N LYS A 73 -19.44 26.99 -37.13
CA LYS A 73 -19.58 27.77 -35.88
C LYS A 73 -18.79 27.18 -34.70
N ILE A 74 -17.98 26.14 -34.92
CA ILE A 74 -17.14 25.52 -33.89
C ILE A 74 -15.72 26.10 -34.01
N GLU A 75 -15.52 27.31 -33.47
CA GLU A 75 -14.23 27.98 -33.52
C GLU A 75 -13.13 27.18 -32.80
N GLY A 76 -11.97 27.03 -33.44
CA GLY A 76 -10.72 26.60 -32.79
C GLY A 76 -10.49 25.10 -32.61
N LYS A 77 -11.28 24.21 -33.24
CA LYS A 77 -11.02 22.76 -33.26
C LYS A 77 -11.14 22.18 -34.68
N ASP A 78 -10.00 21.91 -35.32
CA ASP A 78 -9.93 21.39 -36.69
C ASP A 78 -10.34 19.90 -36.79
N PHE A 79 -11.64 19.63 -36.95
CA PHE A 79 -12.17 18.28 -37.19
C PHE A 79 -12.01 17.80 -38.66
N SER A 80 -10.95 18.22 -39.37
CA SER A 80 -10.78 17.97 -40.82
C SER A 80 -10.25 16.57 -41.18
N GLY A 81 -9.79 15.77 -40.20
CA GLY A 81 -9.19 14.45 -40.45
C GLY A 81 -9.52 13.39 -39.39
N ILE A 82 -9.28 12.13 -39.75
CA ILE A 82 -9.51 10.92 -38.92
C ILE A 82 -8.54 10.84 -37.71
N THR A 83 -7.39 11.50 -37.79
CA THR A 83 -6.41 11.59 -36.70
C THR A 83 -6.38 13.01 -36.13
N PRO A 84 -6.45 13.20 -34.79
CA PRO A 84 -6.31 14.53 -34.19
C PRO A 84 -4.99 15.19 -34.57
N ALA A 85 -5.05 16.43 -35.07
CA ALA A 85 -3.86 17.23 -35.33
C ALA A 85 -3.12 17.50 -34.02
N ARG A 86 -1.80 17.29 -34.00
CA ARG A 86 -0.96 17.62 -32.83
C ARG A 86 -0.84 19.14 -32.73
N PRO A 87 -1.14 19.77 -31.58
CA PRO A 87 -1.00 21.22 -31.44
C PRO A 87 0.48 21.60 -31.48
N VAL A 88 0.86 22.41 -32.47
CA VAL A 88 2.21 22.97 -32.58
C VAL A 88 2.37 24.06 -31.52
N MET A 89 3.17 23.79 -30.48
CA MET A 89 3.53 24.79 -29.48
C MET A 89 4.57 25.75 -30.08
N ALA A 90 4.10 26.88 -30.61
CA ALA A 90 4.98 28.01 -30.94
C ALA A 90 5.38 28.74 -29.65
N THR A 91 6.60 28.47 -29.16
CA THR A 91 7.23 29.27 -28.09
C THR A 91 7.87 30.53 -28.70
N PRO A 92 7.39 31.75 -28.41
CA PRO A 92 8.07 32.96 -28.83
C PRO A 92 9.36 33.12 -28.01
N ASN A 93 10.50 32.92 -28.67
CA ASN A 93 11.82 33.03 -28.04
C ASN A 93 12.19 34.50 -27.79
N VAL A 94 12.15 34.95 -26.53
CA VAL A 94 12.52 36.32 -26.13
C VAL A 94 14.01 36.37 -25.76
N ALA A 95 14.88 36.20 -26.76
CA ALA A 95 16.33 36.27 -26.59
C ALA A 95 17.07 36.93 -27.80
N ALA A 96 16.35 37.63 -28.67
CA ALA A 96 16.92 38.34 -29.82
C ALA A 96 16.15 39.65 -30.06
N GLY A 97 16.58 40.76 -29.41
CA GLY A 97 15.86 42.03 -29.50
C GLY A 97 16.45 43.22 -28.72
N GLY A 98 17.68 43.63 -29.06
CA GLY A 98 18.32 44.88 -28.60
C GLY A 98 18.75 44.92 -27.13
N ALA A 99 19.73 45.72 -26.70
CA ALA A 99 20.75 46.54 -27.37
C ALA A 99 21.89 46.73 -26.32
N THR A 100 23.15 47.13 -26.55
CA THR A 100 23.78 48.12 -27.45
C THR A 100 25.27 47.71 -27.72
N PRO A 101 26.22 48.58 -28.12
CA PRO A 101 26.65 48.70 -29.52
C PRO A 101 28.11 48.29 -29.78
N ALA A 102 28.50 48.33 -31.05
CA ALA A 102 29.82 47.95 -31.54
C ALA A 102 30.93 49.02 -31.29
N VAL A 103 32.12 48.51 -30.94
CA VAL A 103 33.45 48.87 -31.48
C VAL A 103 33.90 50.34 -31.48
N THR A 104 35.00 50.60 -30.74
CA THR A 104 36.12 51.44 -31.22
C THR A 104 37.45 50.83 -30.74
N PRO A 105 38.48 50.66 -31.59
CA PRO A 105 39.73 49.97 -31.22
C PRO A 105 40.90 50.90 -30.89
N GLY A 106 41.81 50.49 -30.01
CA GLY A 106 43.14 51.08 -29.89
C GLY A 106 43.85 50.86 -28.56
N PHE A 107 45.12 50.40 -28.62
CA PHE A 107 46.11 50.29 -27.52
C PHE A 107 45.72 49.43 -26.29
N GLY A 108 46.52 48.48 -25.80
CA GLY A 108 47.84 47.99 -26.21
C GLY A 108 48.69 47.63 -24.98
N GLY A 109 49.07 46.36 -24.80
CA GLY A 109 50.05 45.99 -23.75
C GLY A 109 49.90 44.61 -23.09
N LYS A 110 50.46 43.58 -23.74
CA LYS A 110 51.12 42.38 -23.16
C LYS A 110 50.60 41.76 -21.84
N LEU A 111 50.20 40.48 -21.92
CA LEU A 111 51.16 39.40 -21.63
C LEU A 111 50.85 38.09 -22.42
N LEU A 112 51.88 37.26 -22.55
CA LEU A 112 51.93 35.91 -23.13
C LEU A 112 51.19 34.89 -22.21
N ALA A 113 50.82 33.66 -22.61
CA ALA A 113 50.96 32.93 -23.87
C ALA A 113 49.89 31.82 -24.00
N ALA A 114 49.80 31.26 -25.21
CA ALA A 114 49.09 30.05 -25.64
C ALA A 114 49.02 28.88 -24.65
N GLY A 115 47.90 28.14 -24.68
CA GLY A 115 47.70 26.91 -23.91
C GLY A 115 46.27 26.37 -24.03
N GLU A 116 46.05 25.54 -25.03
CA GLU A 116 44.84 24.73 -25.23
C GLU A 116 44.63 23.72 -24.07
N ALA A 117 43.48 23.75 -23.38
CA ALA A 117 42.87 22.61 -22.67
C ALA A 117 41.59 23.00 -21.89
N THR A 118 40.55 22.18 -22.00
CA THR A 118 39.43 22.14 -21.03
C THR A 118 39.91 21.66 -19.65
N PRO A 119 39.34 22.15 -18.54
CA PRO A 119 38.72 21.19 -17.62
C PRO A 119 37.49 21.66 -16.81
N ALA A 120 36.65 20.67 -16.46
CA ALA A 120 35.95 20.46 -15.18
C ALA A 120 34.94 21.49 -14.60
N MET A 121 33.70 20.99 -14.42
CA MET A 121 32.77 21.13 -13.26
C MET A 121 32.38 22.55 -12.74
N SER A 122 31.18 22.85 -12.26
CA SER A 122 30.02 22.04 -11.81
C SER A 122 28.74 22.94 -11.84
N LEU A 123 27.50 22.59 -11.47
CA LEU A 123 26.89 21.45 -10.75
C LEU A 123 25.40 21.29 -11.24
N THR A 124 24.56 20.62 -10.45
CA THR A 124 23.08 20.61 -10.38
C THR A 124 22.25 20.12 -11.57
N GLY A 125 21.51 19.03 -11.33
CA GLY A 125 20.07 19.04 -11.66
C GLY A 125 19.51 17.98 -12.61
N GLY A 126 19.95 16.71 -12.49
CA GLY A 126 19.38 15.48 -13.07
C GLY A 126 18.13 15.50 -13.96
N ALA A 127 18.29 14.96 -15.18
CA ALA A 127 17.32 14.07 -15.84
C ALA A 127 18.01 13.34 -17.02
N THR A 128 18.26 12.03 -16.92
CA THR A 128 18.60 11.20 -18.08
C THR A 128 17.30 10.72 -18.77
N PRO A 129 17.21 10.71 -20.10
CA PRO A 129 16.00 10.28 -20.81
C PRO A 129 15.80 8.77 -20.68
N MET A 130 14.58 8.36 -20.30
CA MET A 130 14.23 6.95 -20.16
C MET A 130 14.16 6.24 -21.52
N PHE A 131 15.05 5.28 -21.76
CA PHE A 131 14.73 4.14 -22.63
C PHE A 131 13.79 3.22 -21.85
N ARG A 132 12.56 3.07 -22.34
CA ARG A 132 11.49 2.38 -21.61
C ARG A 132 11.46 0.89 -21.99
N ASP A 133 11.60 0.04 -20.98
CA ASP A 133 11.63 -1.41 -21.06
C ASP A 133 10.37 -2.02 -21.70
N ALA A 134 10.55 -3.01 -22.57
CA ALA A 134 9.48 -3.75 -23.25
C ALA A 134 8.80 -4.81 -22.34
N LEU A 135 9.36 -5.11 -21.16
CA LEU A 135 8.95 -6.20 -20.29
C LEU A 135 8.22 -5.78 -18.99
N HIS A 136 7.78 -4.52 -18.88
CA HIS A 136 6.88 -4.05 -17.79
C HIS A 136 7.39 -4.29 -16.35
N LEU A 137 8.69 -4.51 -16.13
CA LEU A 137 9.24 -4.90 -14.83
C LEU A 137 9.30 -3.77 -13.78
N ASN A 138 8.94 -2.54 -14.17
CA ASN A 138 8.81 -1.36 -13.29
C ASN A 138 7.37 -0.82 -13.27
N ALA A 139 6.37 -1.70 -13.22
CA ALA A 139 5.04 -1.32 -12.75
C ALA A 139 5.09 -1.19 -11.22
N ASP A 140 5.36 0.03 -10.75
CA ASP A 140 5.50 0.36 -9.33
C ASP A 140 4.25 -0.05 -8.53
N ASP A 141 4.42 -0.94 -7.55
CA ASP A 141 3.34 -1.47 -6.69
C ASP A 141 3.05 -0.45 -5.58
N GLY A 142 2.74 0.78 -6.01
CA GLY A 142 2.82 2.02 -5.24
C GLY A 142 1.59 2.91 -5.43
N THR A 143 0.57 2.66 -4.59
CA THR A 143 -0.47 3.62 -4.15
C THR A 143 -0.73 4.85 -5.04
N SER A 144 -1.41 4.68 -6.19
CA SER A 144 -1.87 5.79 -7.02
C SER A 144 -3.41 5.86 -7.07
N LEU A 145 -3.95 7.02 -6.67
CA LEU A 145 -5.36 7.24 -6.29
C LEU A 145 -6.32 7.49 -7.48
N TYR A 146 -6.36 6.59 -8.47
CA TYR A 146 -7.35 6.64 -9.57
C TYR A 146 -7.88 5.25 -9.98
N ASP A 147 -9.01 4.85 -9.37
CA ASP A 147 -9.62 3.51 -9.46
C ASP A 147 -10.20 3.14 -10.85
N GLU A 148 -10.42 4.11 -11.76
CA GLU A 148 -11.04 3.85 -13.06
C GLU A 148 -10.11 3.16 -14.08
N ASN A 149 -8.78 3.33 -13.96
CA ASN A 149 -7.83 2.77 -14.94
C ASN A 149 -7.60 1.25 -14.79
N VAL A 150 -7.73 0.70 -13.57
CA VAL A 150 -7.43 -0.72 -13.30
C VAL A 150 -8.41 -1.65 -14.01
N LYS A 151 -9.69 -1.27 -14.10
CA LYS A 151 -10.71 -2.03 -14.85
C LYS A 151 -10.43 -2.03 -16.35
N MET A 152 -10.01 -0.90 -16.91
CA MET A 152 -9.66 -0.81 -18.34
C MET A 152 -8.38 -1.60 -18.67
N GLN A 153 -7.37 -1.58 -17.80
CA GLN A 153 -6.14 -2.38 -17.97
C GLN A 153 -6.45 -3.88 -17.94
N ARG A 154 -7.21 -4.36 -16.94
CA ARG A 154 -7.64 -5.77 -16.88
C ARG A 154 -8.47 -6.19 -18.09
N ALA A 155 -9.33 -5.32 -18.62
CA ALA A 155 -10.10 -5.58 -19.84
C ALA A 155 -9.22 -5.68 -21.10
N LYS A 156 -8.13 -4.90 -21.19
CA LYS A 156 -7.14 -5.02 -22.26
C LYS A 156 -6.34 -6.32 -22.16
N GLU A 157 -5.93 -6.71 -20.95
CA GLU A 157 -5.22 -7.98 -20.72
C GLU A 157 -6.08 -9.21 -21.06
N THR A 158 -7.37 -9.22 -20.68
CA THR A 158 -8.26 -10.35 -21.01
C THR A 158 -8.49 -10.46 -22.50
N LEU A 159 -8.63 -9.34 -23.20
CA LEU A 159 -8.75 -9.29 -24.66
C LEU A 159 -7.46 -9.81 -25.34
N LEU A 160 -6.28 -9.39 -24.88
CA LEU A 160 -4.98 -9.89 -25.39
C LEU A 160 -4.83 -11.41 -25.15
N LYS A 161 -5.20 -11.90 -23.96
CA LYS A 161 -5.19 -13.33 -23.64
C LYS A 161 -6.17 -14.13 -24.51
N GLN A 162 -7.32 -13.56 -24.87
CA GLN A 162 -8.27 -14.18 -25.80
C GLN A 162 -7.72 -14.21 -27.25
N GLN A 163 -7.10 -13.13 -27.72
CA GLN A 163 -6.43 -13.09 -29.03
C GLN A 163 -5.32 -14.15 -29.13
N LEU A 164 -4.43 -14.22 -28.12
CA LEU A 164 -3.39 -15.26 -28.04
C LEU A 164 -3.97 -16.68 -28.00
N LYS A 165 -5.03 -16.91 -27.21
CA LYS A 165 -5.68 -18.22 -27.13
C LYS A 165 -6.34 -18.63 -28.45
N ASN A 166 -6.83 -17.68 -29.24
CA ASN A 166 -7.38 -17.95 -30.56
C ASN A 166 -6.26 -18.22 -31.57
N ALA A 167 -5.16 -17.45 -31.55
CA ALA A 167 -3.99 -17.68 -32.39
C ALA A 167 -3.33 -19.05 -32.12
N LEU A 168 -3.18 -19.44 -30.85
CA LEU A 168 -2.67 -20.75 -30.44
C LEU A 168 -3.59 -21.91 -30.86
N LYS A 169 -4.91 -21.68 -30.91
CA LYS A 169 -5.89 -22.66 -31.43
C LYS A 169 -5.88 -22.80 -32.95
N THR A 170 -5.38 -21.81 -33.69
CA THR A 170 -5.24 -21.88 -35.15
C THR A 170 -3.97 -22.58 -35.62
N LEU A 171 -3.05 -22.94 -34.72
CA LEU A 171 -1.93 -23.79 -35.10
C LEU A 171 -2.41 -25.22 -35.41
N PRO A 172 -1.99 -25.82 -36.55
CA PRO A 172 -2.21 -27.23 -36.82
C PRO A 172 -1.68 -28.10 -35.68
N THR A 173 -2.38 -29.19 -35.37
CA THR A 173 -1.93 -30.18 -34.39
C THR A 173 -0.56 -30.73 -34.81
N PRO A 174 0.44 -30.80 -33.91
CA PRO A 174 1.78 -31.25 -34.27
C PRO A 174 1.76 -32.72 -34.71
N LYS A 175 2.08 -32.96 -35.99
CA LYS A 175 2.32 -34.30 -36.54
C LYS A 175 3.81 -34.62 -36.41
N ASN A 176 4.19 -35.26 -35.32
CA ASN A 176 5.52 -35.85 -35.15
C ASN A 176 5.54 -37.27 -35.76
N ASP A 177 5.31 -37.35 -37.06
CA ASP A 177 5.43 -38.60 -37.82
C ASP A 177 6.89 -38.74 -38.31
N TYR A 178 7.79 -39.17 -37.42
CA TYR A 178 9.18 -39.48 -37.77
C TYR A 178 9.30 -40.95 -38.20
N GLU A 179 9.28 -41.21 -39.51
CA GLU A 179 9.68 -42.51 -40.05
C GLU A 179 11.20 -42.68 -39.91
N LEU A 180 11.63 -43.36 -38.83
CA LEU A 180 13.01 -43.81 -38.67
C LEU A 180 13.32 -44.90 -39.68
N ASN A 181 13.73 -44.48 -40.87
CA ASN A 181 14.06 -45.36 -41.98
C ASN A 181 15.44 -46.00 -41.76
N PHE A 182 15.49 -47.12 -41.02
CA PHE A 182 16.71 -47.91 -40.79
C PHE A 182 17.15 -48.62 -42.07
N GLY A 183 17.89 -47.92 -42.94
CA GLY A 183 18.37 -48.43 -44.22
C GLY A 183 19.76 -47.92 -44.62
N ALA A 184 20.74 -48.83 -44.54
CA ALA A 184 22.07 -48.77 -45.16
C ALA A 184 23.11 -47.72 -44.66
N LEU A 185 23.91 -48.15 -43.68
CA LEU A 185 25.34 -47.87 -43.46
C LEU A 185 25.79 -48.84 -42.34
N ALA A 186 26.06 -50.12 -42.62
CA ALA A 186 27.20 -50.66 -43.37
C ALA A 186 28.55 -50.31 -42.71
N GLU A 187 29.34 -51.34 -42.39
CA GLU A 187 30.58 -51.25 -41.63
C GLU A 187 31.62 -50.29 -42.26
N GLY A 188 32.16 -49.42 -41.41
CA GLY A 188 33.29 -48.55 -41.71
C GLY A 188 33.64 -47.82 -40.42
N GLY A 189 34.78 -48.16 -39.82
CA GLY A 189 35.19 -47.51 -38.58
C GLY A 189 35.63 -46.08 -38.85
N ASP A 190 35.23 -45.17 -37.97
CA ASP A 190 36.13 -44.17 -37.40
C ASP A 190 35.55 -43.69 -36.07
N ALA A 191 36.28 -43.95 -34.98
CA ALA A 191 36.00 -43.37 -33.68
C ALA A 191 36.64 -41.99 -33.61
N GLU A 192 36.23 -41.09 -34.51
CA GLU A 192 36.63 -39.69 -34.42
C GLU A 192 35.82 -38.98 -33.34
N GLU A 193 36.54 -38.15 -32.59
CA GLU A 193 35.99 -37.26 -31.57
C GLU A 193 34.99 -36.31 -32.24
N GLU A 194 33.69 -36.57 -32.09
CA GLU A 194 32.70 -35.48 -32.04
C GLU A 194 33.06 -34.61 -30.83
N ARG A 195 34.01 -33.70 -31.05
CA ARG A 195 34.31 -32.57 -30.18
C ARG A 195 32.98 -31.97 -29.79
N GLU A 196 32.82 -31.68 -28.50
CA GLU A 196 31.68 -30.93 -27.98
C GLU A 196 31.58 -29.59 -28.73
N ALA A 197 30.84 -29.60 -29.85
CA ALA A 197 30.49 -28.42 -30.61
C ALA A 197 29.53 -27.65 -29.72
N GLY A 198 30.12 -26.74 -28.93
CA GLY A 198 29.53 -26.21 -27.71
C GLY A 198 28.07 -25.87 -27.90
N PHE A 199 27.21 -26.67 -27.27
CA PHE A 199 25.78 -26.38 -27.18
C PHE A 199 25.68 -24.94 -26.67
N GLU A 200 25.12 -24.04 -27.48
CA GLU A 200 25.04 -22.63 -27.10
C GLU A 200 24.27 -22.58 -25.78
N GLU A 201 24.96 -22.24 -24.68
CA GLU A 201 24.38 -22.34 -23.35
C GLU A 201 23.03 -21.61 -23.33
N ASP A 202 21.96 -22.38 -23.08
CA ASP A 202 20.60 -21.86 -23.01
C ASP A 202 20.59 -20.62 -22.11
N MET A 203 19.73 -19.64 -22.42
CA MET A 203 19.68 -18.40 -21.65
C MET A 203 19.45 -18.64 -20.15
N SER A 204 18.78 -19.76 -19.80
CA SER A 204 18.64 -20.27 -18.44
C SER A 204 19.95 -20.73 -17.79
N ASP A 205 20.84 -21.43 -18.52
CA ASP A 205 22.09 -21.93 -17.96
C ASP A 205 23.15 -20.84 -17.82
N ARG A 206 23.22 -19.89 -18.76
CA ARG A 206 24.02 -18.65 -18.56
C ARG A 206 23.53 -17.85 -17.36
N ALA A 207 22.22 -17.66 -17.21
CA ALA A 207 21.65 -16.99 -16.04
C ALA A 207 21.95 -17.75 -14.73
N ARG A 208 21.88 -19.08 -14.74
CA ARG A 208 22.19 -19.96 -13.60
C ARG A 208 23.68 -19.93 -13.23
N ARG A 209 24.60 -19.84 -14.19
CA ARG A 209 26.04 -19.66 -13.93
C ARG A 209 26.31 -18.29 -13.32
N LEU A 210 25.78 -17.23 -13.93
CA LEU A 210 25.91 -15.85 -13.41
C LEU A 210 25.32 -15.71 -12.00
N MET A 211 24.16 -16.30 -11.72
CA MET A 211 23.56 -16.34 -10.38
C MET A 211 24.44 -17.10 -9.37
N ARG A 212 25.05 -18.23 -9.77
CA ARG A 212 25.98 -18.96 -8.90
C ARG A 212 27.25 -18.15 -8.62
N GLU A 213 27.82 -17.50 -9.63
CA GLU A 213 28.99 -16.63 -9.46
C GLU A 213 28.67 -15.41 -8.58
N ALA A 214 27.54 -14.74 -8.82
CA ALA A 214 27.09 -13.61 -8.01
C ALA A 214 26.88 -14.02 -6.54
N LYS A 215 26.19 -15.15 -6.30
CA LYS A 215 25.98 -15.69 -4.95
C LYS A 215 27.30 -16.09 -4.28
N ALA A 216 28.24 -16.70 -5.00
CA ALA A 216 29.55 -17.05 -4.46
C ALA A 216 30.38 -15.80 -4.10
N ARG A 217 30.27 -14.71 -4.87
CA ARG A 217 30.88 -13.41 -4.54
C ARG A 217 30.23 -12.80 -3.29
N GLU A 218 28.91 -12.80 -3.21
CA GLU A 218 28.17 -12.31 -2.04
C GLU A 218 28.47 -13.12 -0.76
N GLU A 219 28.54 -14.45 -0.86
CA GLU A 219 28.95 -15.33 0.25
C GLU A 219 30.40 -15.07 0.68
N ALA A 220 31.32 -14.82 -0.26
CA ALA A 220 32.71 -14.47 0.04
C ALA A 220 32.82 -13.09 0.72
N GLU A 221 32.08 -12.08 0.24
CA GLU A 221 31.97 -10.79 0.92
C GLU A 221 31.38 -10.91 2.32
N LEU A 222 30.27 -11.64 2.48
CA LEU A 222 29.63 -11.86 3.77
C LEU A 222 30.57 -12.58 4.75
N ARG A 223 31.41 -13.51 4.28
CA ARG A 223 32.45 -14.19 5.07
C ARG A 223 33.58 -13.25 5.51
N ARG A 224 33.86 -12.18 4.78
CA ARG A 224 34.81 -11.11 5.16
C ARG A 224 34.19 -10.06 6.10
N ARG A 225 32.88 -9.81 6.01
CA ARG A 225 32.13 -8.92 6.91
C ARG A 225 32.17 -9.41 8.36
N ALA A 226 31.89 -8.51 9.31
CA ALA A 226 31.89 -8.82 10.75
C ALA A 226 30.92 -9.94 11.15
N MET A 227 31.27 -10.72 12.18
CA MET A 227 30.44 -11.83 12.68
C MET A 227 29.02 -11.42 13.08
N ALA A 228 28.82 -10.17 13.54
CA ALA A 228 27.49 -9.64 13.85
C ALA A 228 26.57 -9.60 12.61
N ILE A 229 27.11 -9.28 11.43
CA ILE A 229 26.39 -9.29 10.16
C ILE A 229 26.12 -10.73 9.73
N GLN A 230 27.13 -11.60 9.78
CA GLN A 230 27.00 -13.02 9.43
C GLN A 230 25.92 -13.75 10.24
N ARG A 231 25.76 -13.36 11.52
CA ARG A 231 24.75 -13.90 12.45
C ARG A 231 23.43 -13.12 12.45
N ASN A 232 23.28 -12.10 11.60
CA ASN A 232 22.11 -11.21 11.54
C ASN A 232 21.72 -10.62 12.92
N LEU A 233 22.71 -10.28 13.74
CA LEU A 233 22.50 -9.70 15.07
C LEU A 233 22.17 -8.19 14.98
N PRO A 234 21.34 -7.66 15.90
CA PRO A 234 20.93 -6.26 15.86
C PRO A 234 22.14 -5.32 16.03
N ARG A 235 22.27 -4.37 15.09
CA ARG A 235 23.28 -3.32 15.10
C ARG A 235 22.86 -2.16 16.01
N PRO A 236 23.81 -1.49 16.68
CA PRO A 236 23.50 -0.31 17.49
C PRO A 236 23.00 0.84 16.60
N LEU A 237 21.83 1.38 16.92
CA LEU A 237 21.21 2.52 16.24
C LEU A 237 22.08 3.79 16.29
N GLN A 238 22.81 3.97 17.40
CA GLN A 238 23.81 5.01 17.60
C GLN A 238 24.99 4.41 18.36
N VAL A 239 26.21 4.66 17.90
CA VAL A 239 27.44 4.21 18.57
C VAL A 239 27.90 5.29 19.54
N ASN A 240 28.00 4.95 20.84
CA ASN A 240 28.50 5.89 21.84
C ASN A 240 30.05 5.98 21.76
N PRO A 241 30.64 7.12 21.39
CA PRO A 241 32.10 7.28 21.28
C PRO A 241 32.82 7.36 22.64
N ALA A 242 32.08 7.27 23.75
CA ALA A 242 32.60 7.17 25.11
C ALA A 242 32.40 5.79 25.75
N TYR A 243 31.77 4.82 25.04
CA TYR A 243 31.76 3.42 25.46
C TYR A 243 33.20 2.95 25.72
N GLY A 244 33.48 2.25 26.83
CA GLY A 244 34.80 1.68 27.15
C GLY A 244 35.95 2.66 27.44
N LYS A 245 35.74 3.99 27.39
CA LYS A 245 36.78 4.97 27.76
C LYS A 245 36.93 5.08 29.28
N GLY A 246 38.13 4.80 29.78
CA GLY A 246 38.51 4.97 31.19
C GLY A 246 38.42 3.73 32.09
N GLU A 247 37.65 2.70 31.72
CA GLU A 247 37.41 1.54 32.60
C GLU A 247 38.39 0.38 32.36
N THR A 248 38.69 0.05 31.11
CA THR A 248 39.59 -1.08 30.77
C THR A 248 40.95 -0.60 30.24
N ALA A 249 40.95 0.41 29.39
CA ALA A 249 42.14 0.88 28.68
C ALA A 249 43.02 1.85 29.48
N ASP A 250 42.66 2.23 30.71
CA ASP A 250 43.48 3.11 31.56
C ASP A 250 43.93 2.46 32.88
N ASN A 251 43.40 1.28 33.21
CA ASN A 251 43.73 0.54 34.44
C ASN A 251 44.79 -0.58 34.24
N MET A 252 45.38 -0.72 33.05
CA MET A 252 46.43 -1.71 32.80
C MET A 252 47.79 -1.22 33.31
N ALA A 253 48.46 -2.03 34.13
CA ALA A 253 49.78 -1.71 34.70
C ALA A 253 50.93 -1.59 33.66
N ASN A 254 50.78 -2.22 32.49
CA ASN A 254 51.80 -2.20 31.43
C ASN A 254 51.42 -1.19 30.33
N ALA A 255 52.22 -0.14 30.16
CA ALA A 255 51.99 0.91 29.15
C ALA A 255 51.84 0.38 27.71
N ASN A 256 52.56 -0.69 27.34
CA ASN A 256 52.45 -1.30 26.02
C ASN A 256 51.10 -2.02 25.81
N LEU A 257 50.61 -2.73 26.83
CA LEU A 257 49.27 -3.35 26.79
C LEU A 257 48.18 -2.28 26.81
N GLN A 258 48.39 -1.20 27.56
CA GLN A 258 47.51 -0.03 27.59
C GLN A 258 47.38 0.61 26.19
N ALA A 259 48.49 0.82 25.49
CA ALA A 259 48.50 1.34 24.12
C ALA A 259 47.80 0.39 23.13
N ALA A 260 48.08 -0.92 23.21
CA ALA A 260 47.42 -1.92 22.38
C ALA A 260 45.90 -1.96 22.62
N ALA A 261 45.45 -1.94 23.88
CA ALA A 261 44.04 -1.89 24.24
C ALA A 261 43.34 -0.63 23.70
N LYS A 262 44.02 0.54 23.72
CA LYS A 262 43.51 1.79 23.13
C LYS A 262 43.34 1.70 21.61
N LEU A 263 44.24 1.03 20.90
CA LEU A 263 44.12 0.80 19.45
C LEU A 263 42.96 -0.15 19.12
N VAL A 264 42.91 -1.31 19.77
CA VAL A 264 41.80 -2.29 19.60
C VAL A 264 40.44 -1.63 19.85
N HIS A 265 40.36 -0.77 20.87
CA HIS A 265 39.14 -0.06 21.21
C HIS A 265 38.73 0.99 20.15
N GLN A 266 39.69 1.71 19.56
CA GLN A 266 39.42 2.68 18.48
C GLN A 266 38.91 1.98 17.21
N GLU A 267 39.54 0.86 16.83
CA GLU A 267 39.11 0.02 15.70
C GLU A 267 37.73 -0.60 15.94
N MET A 268 37.45 -1.09 17.16
CA MET A 268 36.13 -1.60 17.52
C MET A 268 35.04 -0.53 17.35
N LEU A 269 35.28 0.72 17.78
CA LEU A 269 34.34 1.82 17.57
C LEU A 269 34.21 2.22 16.09
N ALA A 270 35.29 2.10 15.30
CA ALA A 270 35.24 2.35 13.87
C ALA A 270 34.39 1.30 13.13
N LEU A 271 34.58 0.01 13.45
CA LEU A 271 33.83 -1.13 12.91
C LEU A 271 32.36 -1.12 13.33
N LEU A 272 32.06 -0.81 14.59
CA LEU A 272 30.68 -0.65 15.03
C LEU A 272 29.96 0.44 14.24
N HIS A 273 30.63 1.58 14.01
CA HIS A 273 30.07 2.69 13.23
C HIS A 273 29.94 2.37 11.74
N SER A 274 30.94 1.75 11.11
CA SER A 274 30.90 1.41 9.68
C SER A 274 29.69 0.57 9.35
N ASP A 275 29.49 -0.56 10.05
CA ASP A 275 28.41 -1.48 9.70
C ASP A 275 27.06 -1.13 10.33
N SER A 276 26.98 -0.19 11.28
CA SER A 276 25.69 0.45 11.62
C SER A 276 25.21 1.39 10.51
N VAL A 277 26.13 2.06 9.78
CA VAL A 277 25.78 2.88 8.60
C VAL A 277 25.53 2.01 7.37
N ALA A 278 26.40 1.04 7.09
CA ALA A 278 26.32 0.20 5.89
C ALA A 278 25.23 -0.89 5.95
N HIS A 279 24.95 -1.41 7.15
CA HIS A 279 24.01 -2.50 7.38
C HIS A 279 23.10 -2.23 8.60
N PRO A 280 22.24 -1.19 8.54
CA PRO A 280 21.31 -0.87 9.63
C PRO A 280 20.30 -2.00 9.86
N VAL A 281 19.73 -2.05 11.07
CA VAL A 281 18.68 -3.02 11.43
C VAL A 281 17.43 -2.81 10.55
N ALA A 282 16.80 -3.90 10.13
CA ALA A 282 15.57 -3.84 9.33
C ALA A 282 14.49 -2.97 10.01
N GLY A 283 14.01 -1.94 9.30
CA GLY A 283 13.02 -0.98 9.80
C GLY A 283 13.60 0.20 10.59
N ALA A 284 14.92 0.25 10.84
CA ALA A 284 15.60 1.41 11.41
C ALA A 284 16.25 2.27 10.32
N ALA A 285 16.27 3.59 10.52
CA ALA A 285 17.10 4.48 9.71
C ALA A 285 18.59 4.31 10.10
N PRO A 286 19.53 4.36 9.14
CA PRO A 286 20.95 4.39 9.46
C PRO A 286 21.31 5.65 10.27
N PRO A 287 22.33 5.58 11.16
CA PRO A 287 22.80 6.76 11.87
C PRO A 287 23.34 7.82 10.90
N SER A 288 23.19 9.09 11.28
CA SER A 288 23.64 10.22 10.47
C SER A 288 25.18 10.28 10.41
N GLY A 289 25.74 10.09 9.22
CA GLY A 289 27.18 10.15 8.95
C GLY A 289 27.57 9.28 7.77
N SER A 290 28.74 9.53 7.17
CA SER A 290 29.35 8.57 6.25
C SER A 290 29.91 7.37 7.02
N ALA A 291 29.89 6.19 6.41
CA ALA A 291 30.61 5.05 6.95
C ALA A 291 32.11 5.39 7.04
N LYS A 292 32.76 4.98 8.13
CA LYS A 292 34.22 5.05 8.22
C LYS A 292 34.81 4.03 7.25
N VAL A 293 35.80 4.45 6.47
CA VAL A 293 36.60 3.54 5.65
C VAL A 293 37.46 2.71 6.60
N ILE A 294 37.37 1.39 6.48
CA ILE A 294 38.20 0.43 7.21
C ILE A 294 39.18 -0.15 6.21
N GLU A 295 40.44 -0.29 6.61
CA GLU A 295 41.48 -0.87 5.77
C GLU A 295 41.19 -2.37 5.55
N ALA A 296 41.30 -2.81 4.29
CA ALA A 296 41.08 -4.20 3.94
C ALA A 296 42.29 -5.05 4.38
N VAL A 297 42.09 -5.88 5.40
CA VAL A 297 43.09 -6.86 5.87
C VAL A 297 43.04 -8.11 4.98
N ASP A 298 44.20 -8.68 4.65
CA ASP A 298 44.29 -9.91 3.85
C ASP A 298 43.63 -11.12 4.57
N ASP A 299 43.05 -12.02 3.79
CA ASP A 299 42.40 -13.24 4.25
C ASP A 299 43.41 -14.18 4.95
N GLU A 300 44.71 -14.10 4.64
CA GLU A 300 45.77 -14.85 5.34
C GLU A 300 46.00 -14.34 6.77
N TYR A 301 46.22 -13.04 6.94
CA TYR A 301 46.38 -12.42 8.27
C TYR A 301 45.12 -12.60 9.12
N MET A 302 43.93 -12.52 8.52
CA MET A 302 42.67 -12.80 9.23
C MET A 302 42.54 -14.24 9.72
N LYS A 303 43.05 -15.24 8.97
CA LYS A 303 43.11 -16.64 9.45
C LYS A 303 44.10 -16.79 10.60
N MET A 304 45.29 -16.20 10.47
CA MET A 304 46.32 -16.25 11.52
C MET A 304 45.83 -15.60 12.82
N ALA A 305 45.25 -14.40 12.76
CA ALA A 305 44.69 -13.71 13.91
C ALA A 305 43.58 -14.53 14.60
N ARG A 306 42.66 -15.13 13.84
CA ARG A 306 41.65 -16.05 14.40
C ARG A 306 42.29 -17.23 15.11
N SER A 307 43.31 -17.87 14.52
CA SER A 307 43.98 -19.01 15.15
C SER A 307 44.69 -18.68 16.47
N LEU A 308 45.22 -17.46 16.61
CA LEU A 308 45.82 -16.97 17.85
C LEU A 308 44.74 -16.70 18.92
N VAL A 309 43.67 -16.01 18.55
CA VAL A 309 42.51 -15.76 19.45
C VAL A 309 41.87 -17.07 19.89
N ASP A 310 41.71 -18.06 18.99
CA ASP A 310 41.18 -19.39 19.33
C ASP A 310 42.11 -20.19 20.25
N ALA A 311 43.42 -19.92 20.24
CA ALA A 311 44.37 -20.53 21.17
C ALA A 311 44.30 -19.89 22.56
N GLU A 312 44.23 -18.56 22.65
CA GLU A 312 44.04 -17.83 23.91
C GLU A 312 42.67 -18.13 24.54
N LEU A 313 41.59 -18.17 23.75
CA LEU A 313 40.26 -18.50 24.24
C LEU A 313 40.18 -19.90 24.85
N LYS A 314 40.95 -20.87 24.34
CA LYS A 314 41.03 -22.21 24.95
C LYS A 314 41.69 -22.15 26.32
N THR A 315 42.83 -21.48 26.47
CA THR A 315 43.51 -21.39 27.77
C THR A 315 42.66 -20.65 28.80
N VAL A 316 41.91 -19.63 28.39
CA VAL A 316 40.94 -18.92 29.25
C VAL A 316 39.74 -19.81 29.61
N ASN A 317 39.17 -20.54 28.64
CA ASN A 317 37.99 -21.37 28.85
C ASN A 317 38.28 -22.70 29.59
N ASP A 318 39.52 -23.18 29.56
CA ASP A 318 39.98 -24.31 30.38
C ASP A 318 40.31 -23.87 31.83
N ALA A 319 40.64 -22.58 32.04
CA ALA A 319 40.86 -21.98 33.36
C ALA A 319 39.59 -21.43 34.01
N ALA A 320 38.55 -21.12 33.22
CA ALA A 320 37.28 -20.61 33.71
C ALA A 320 36.28 -21.74 34.02
N GLU A 321 35.51 -21.59 35.10
CA GLU A 321 34.35 -22.45 35.31
C GLU A 321 33.31 -22.24 34.20
N LYS A 322 32.74 -23.34 33.71
CA LYS A 322 31.70 -23.31 32.66
C LYS A 322 30.43 -22.67 33.21
N CYS A 323 30.27 -21.38 32.95
CA CYS A 323 29.03 -20.66 33.28
C CYS A 323 27.88 -21.20 32.43
N ASP A 324 26.83 -21.69 33.09
CA ASP A 324 25.60 -22.08 32.41
C ASP A 324 24.90 -20.84 31.81
N ALA A 325 24.30 -21.00 30.62
CA ALA A 325 23.67 -19.91 29.90
C ALA A 325 22.45 -19.33 30.64
N GLU A 326 21.68 -20.16 31.36
CA GLU A 326 20.58 -19.67 32.19
C GLU A 326 21.08 -18.95 33.45
N ALA A 327 22.16 -19.44 34.06
CA ALA A 327 22.80 -18.77 35.20
C ALA A 327 23.32 -17.38 34.79
N TYR A 328 24.01 -17.28 33.65
CA TYR A 328 24.44 -16.00 33.09
C TYR A 328 23.26 -15.07 32.79
N ALA A 329 22.18 -15.57 32.20
CA ALA A 329 21.00 -14.76 31.88
C ALA A 329 20.32 -14.16 33.13
N LYS A 330 20.24 -14.93 34.23
CA LYS A 330 19.69 -14.48 35.52
C LYS A 330 20.56 -13.38 36.14
N VAL A 331 21.87 -13.63 36.26
CA VAL A 331 22.83 -12.64 36.78
C VAL A 331 22.86 -11.37 35.91
N TRP A 332 22.78 -11.51 34.59
CA TRP A 332 22.68 -10.37 33.68
C TRP A 332 21.39 -9.57 33.89
N GLN A 333 20.24 -10.22 34.08
CA GLN A 333 18.98 -9.54 34.39
C GLN A 333 19.09 -8.77 35.71
N GLU A 334 19.49 -9.42 36.80
CA GLU A 334 19.67 -8.81 38.13
C GLU A 334 20.61 -7.59 38.08
N ILE A 335 21.74 -7.70 37.39
CA ILE A 335 22.67 -6.58 37.19
C ILE A 335 22.00 -5.48 36.36
N SER A 336 21.35 -5.82 35.24
CA SER A 336 20.74 -4.83 34.33
C SER A 336 19.60 -4.03 34.98
N GLU A 337 18.81 -4.64 35.87
CA GLU A 337 17.74 -3.97 36.62
C GLU A 337 18.26 -2.95 37.64
N GLN A 338 19.52 -3.10 38.09
CA GLN A 338 20.16 -2.14 38.98
C GLN A 338 20.68 -0.90 38.23
N TYR A 339 20.83 -0.95 36.90
CA TYR A 339 21.31 0.20 36.11
C TYR A 339 20.15 1.05 35.58
N VAL A 340 20.22 2.35 35.85
CA VAL A 340 19.24 3.35 35.41
C VAL A 340 19.94 4.40 34.55
N TYR A 341 19.28 4.85 33.48
CA TYR A 341 19.82 5.88 32.59
C TYR A 341 19.56 7.29 33.13
N LEU A 342 20.63 8.02 33.46
CA LEU A 342 20.57 9.40 33.93
C LEU A 342 20.63 10.39 32.73
N PRO A 343 19.57 11.15 32.43
CA PRO A 343 19.50 12.00 31.23
C PRO A 343 20.55 13.11 31.21
N SER A 344 20.76 13.82 32.33
CA SER A 344 21.73 14.91 32.46
C SER A 344 23.16 14.51 32.12
N GLU A 345 23.59 13.30 32.52
CA GLU A 345 24.94 12.80 32.25
C GLU A 345 25.04 11.92 30.99
N ARG A 346 23.89 11.51 30.42
CA ARG A 346 23.77 10.57 29.29
C ARG A 346 24.51 9.24 29.53
N LYS A 347 24.45 8.74 30.76
CA LYS A 347 25.13 7.51 31.21
C LYS A 347 24.19 6.62 32.01
N LEU A 348 24.45 5.31 31.96
CA LEU A 348 23.89 4.36 32.91
C LEU A 348 24.64 4.47 34.24
N LYS A 349 23.90 4.46 35.36
CA LYS A 349 24.45 4.44 36.72
C LYS A 349 23.69 3.44 37.58
N LEU A 350 24.34 2.92 38.61
CA LEU A 350 23.70 2.06 39.59
C LEU A 350 22.65 2.86 40.38
N ARG A 351 21.44 2.30 40.53
CA ARG A 351 20.31 2.97 41.17
C ARG A 351 20.61 3.47 42.58
N GLU A 352 21.39 2.69 43.33
CA GLU A 352 21.81 3.00 44.71
C GLU A 352 22.79 4.19 44.80
N SER A 353 23.51 4.49 43.72
CA SER A 353 24.48 5.60 43.67
C SER A 353 23.86 6.97 43.38
N LEU A 354 22.56 7.01 43.06
CA LEU A 354 21.86 8.22 42.64
C LEU A 354 21.35 9.04 43.83
N LYS A 355 21.48 10.36 43.73
CA LYS A 355 20.83 11.31 44.65
C LYS A 355 19.31 11.33 44.41
N PRO A 356 18.47 11.67 45.41
CA PRO A 356 17.01 11.71 45.25
C PRO A 356 16.54 12.61 44.09
N GLU A 357 17.24 13.73 43.84
CA GLU A 357 16.97 14.61 42.69
C GLU A 357 17.17 13.90 41.34
N GLN A 358 18.25 13.11 41.24
CA GLN A 358 18.59 12.33 40.04
C GLN A 358 17.61 11.18 39.84
N ILE A 359 17.13 10.55 40.93
CA ILE A 359 16.07 9.51 40.86
C ILE A 359 14.77 10.11 40.30
N ILE A 360 14.40 11.33 40.71
CA ILE A 360 13.22 12.02 40.16
C ILE A 360 13.42 12.33 38.66
N GLU A 361 14.63 12.71 38.25
CA GLU A 361 14.96 12.95 36.84
C GLU A 361 14.86 11.67 35.99
N THR A 362 15.41 10.54 36.47
CA THR A 362 15.36 9.26 35.76
C THR A 362 13.92 8.78 35.60
N LEU A 363 13.13 8.82 36.67
CA LEU A 363 11.71 8.43 36.66
C LEU A 363 10.87 9.30 35.72
N LYS A 364 11.16 10.61 35.59
CA LYS A 364 10.50 11.48 34.61
C LYS A 364 10.80 11.04 33.17
N ASN A 365 12.07 10.78 32.86
CA ASN A 365 12.48 10.31 31.53
C ASN A 365 11.90 8.91 31.20
N GLU A 366 11.89 7.98 32.16
CA GLU A 366 11.21 6.68 32.00
C GLU A 366 9.71 6.86 31.74
N HIS A 367 9.04 7.73 32.48
CA HIS A 367 7.64 8.06 32.26
C HIS A 367 7.40 8.66 30.86
N GLU A 368 8.24 9.60 30.40
CA GLU A 368 8.16 10.17 29.06
C GLU A 368 8.35 9.11 27.95
N ILE A 369 9.29 8.17 28.13
CA ILE A 369 9.50 7.04 27.21
C ILE A 369 8.25 6.14 27.16
N VAL A 370 7.68 5.79 28.32
CA VAL A 370 6.46 4.97 28.42
C VAL A 370 5.27 5.69 27.77
N VAL A 371 5.09 6.98 28.03
CA VAL A 371 4.05 7.82 27.41
C VAL A 371 4.24 7.92 25.90
N ALA A 372 5.48 8.07 25.41
CA ALA A 372 5.76 8.07 23.97
C ALA A 372 5.45 6.70 23.33
N HIS A 373 5.76 5.60 24.00
CA HIS A 373 5.45 4.25 23.52
C HIS A 373 3.93 3.98 23.52
N ALA A 374 3.23 4.33 24.61
CA ALA A 374 1.78 4.23 24.71
C ALA A 374 1.06 5.05 23.62
N ASN A 375 1.52 6.29 23.36
CA ASN A 375 0.98 7.13 22.28
C ASN A 375 1.22 6.54 20.88
N ARG A 376 2.34 5.83 20.64
CA ARG A 376 2.58 5.11 19.38
C ARG A 376 1.67 3.90 19.26
N ALA A 377 1.55 3.09 20.32
CA ALA A 377 0.67 1.92 20.37
C ALA A 377 -0.80 2.32 20.17
N ALA A 378 -1.30 3.34 20.88
CA ALA A 378 -2.66 3.86 20.71
C ALA A 378 -2.96 4.29 19.27
N LYS A 379 -2.00 4.94 18.58
CA LYS A 379 -2.13 5.30 17.16
C LYS A 379 -2.14 4.08 16.24
N GLN A 380 -1.45 2.99 16.58
CA GLN A 380 -1.50 1.73 15.82
C GLN A 380 -2.84 1.00 16.06
N ILE A 381 -3.28 0.91 17.31
CA ILE A 381 -4.56 0.33 17.72
C ILE A 381 -5.72 1.06 17.02
N ALA A 382 -5.81 2.39 17.11
CA ALA A 382 -6.87 3.16 16.46
C ALA A 382 -6.90 2.99 14.92
N LYS A 383 -5.73 2.78 14.28
CA LYS A 383 -5.66 2.44 12.85
C LYS A 383 -6.13 1.01 12.56
N ALA A 384 -5.78 0.06 13.41
CA ALA A 384 -6.22 -1.33 13.31
C ALA A 384 -7.74 -1.43 13.52
N GLU A 385 -8.26 -0.87 14.60
CA GLU A 385 -9.69 -0.77 14.93
C GLU A 385 -10.48 -0.04 13.83
N GLY A 386 -9.98 1.09 13.35
CA GLY A 386 -10.60 1.81 12.24
C GLY A 386 -10.63 1.02 10.92
N ARG A 387 -9.73 0.04 10.74
CA ARG A 387 -9.73 -0.88 9.59
C ARG A 387 -10.65 -2.09 9.83
N THR A 388 -10.58 -2.72 11.00
CA THR A 388 -11.42 -3.88 11.34
C THR A 388 -12.88 -3.49 11.42
N SER A 389 -13.22 -2.38 12.08
CA SER A 389 -14.59 -1.84 12.13
C SER A 389 -15.17 -1.62 10.73
N LYS A 390 -14.42 -1.01 9.80
CA LYS A 390 -14.89 -0.83 8.40
C LYS A 390 -15.11 -2.15 7.67
N LEU A 391 -14.26 -3.15 7.88
CA LEU A 391 -14.39 -4.47 7.25
C LEU A 391 -15.52 -5.31 7.85
N ILE A 392 -15.79 -5.14 9.15
CA ILE A 392 -16.70 -5.99 9.92
C ILE A 392 -18.11 -5.38 10.06
N ALA A 393 -18.28 -4.06 9.99
CA ALA A 393 -19.56 -3.36 10.19
C ALA A 393 -20.72 -3.89 9.31
N GLY A 394 -20.43 -4.35 8.09
CA GLY A 394 -21.44 -5.00 7.23
C GLY A 394 -21.89 -6.36 7.76
N TYR A 395 -20.95 -7.17 8.26
CA TYR A 395 -21.23 -8.46 8.89
C TYR A 395 -21.89 -8.30 10.26
N GLU A 396 -21.53 -7.28 11.05
CA GLU A 396 -22.19 -6.92 12.31
C GLU A 396 -23.67 -6.58 12.10
N ARG A 397 -23.99 -5.67 11.16
CA ARG A 397 -25.38 -5.32 10.84
C ARG A 397 -26.18 -6.53 10.36
N ARG A 398 -25.59 -7.38 9.51
CA ARG A 398 -26.24 -8.62 9.06
C ARG A 398 -26.44 -9.60 10.22
N SER A 399 -25.50 -9.70 11.16
CA SER A 399 -25.62 -10.54 12.36
C SER A 399 -26.69 -10.01 13.31
N GLN A 400 -26.85 -8.69 13.44
CA GLN A 400 -27.91 -8.05 14.23
C GLN A 400 -29.29 -8.31 13.62
N SER A 401 -29.48 -8.03 12.33
CA SER A 401 -30.75 -8.32 11.63
C SER A 401 -31.10 -9.81 11.70
N LEU A 402 -30.17 -10.73 11.45
CA LEU A 402 -30.44 -12.17 11.55
C LEU A 402 -30.80 -12.63 12.98
N LYS A 403 -30.33 -11.93 14.03
CA LYS A 403 -30.76 -12.20 15.42
C LYS A 403 -32.17 -11.67 15.68
N GLU A 404 -32.50 -10.51 15.14
CA GLU A 404 -33.84 -9.92 15.23
C GLU A 404 -34.86 -10.79 14.49
N ASP A 405 -34.58 -11.16 13.23
CA ASP A 405 -35.38 -12.08 12.41
C ASP A 405 -35.53 -13.46 13.07
N GLY A 406 -34.44 -14.01 13.62
CA GLY A 406 -34.50 -15.26 14.38
C GLY A 406 -35.38 -15.16 15.62
N SER A 407 -35.39 -14.02 16.30
CA SER A 407 -36.21 -13.79 17.50
C SER A 407 -37.69 -13.60 17.18
N SER A 408 -38.04 -12.98 16.05
CA SER A 408 -39.44 -12.83 15.61
C SER A 408 -40.00 -14.16 15.12
N LEU A 409 -39.26 -14.91 14.31
CA LEU A 409 -39.66 -16.25 13.84
C LEU A 409 -39.87 -17.25 14.99
N LEU A 410 -39.09 -17.14 16.08
CA LEU A 410 -39.30 -17.97 17.27
C LEU A 410 -40.62 -17.62 17.99
N LYS A 411 -40.97 -16.34 18.14
CA LYS A 411 -42.25 -15.91 18.70
C LYS A 411 -43.43 -16.36 17.85
N GLU A 412 -43.35 -16.12 16.54
CA GLU A 412 -44.39 -16.52 15.58
C GLU A 412 -44.60 -18.04 15.60
N LYS A 413 -43.53 -18.83 15.72
CA LYS A 413 -43.61 -20.29 15.89
C LYS A 413 -44.31 -20.70 17.19
N GLU A 414 -44.09 -20.00 18.30
CA GLU A 414 -44.75 -20.27 19.58
C GLU A 414 -46.24 -19.91 19.55
N GLU A 415 -46.58 -18.77 18.97
CA GLU A 415 -47.96 -18.32 18.72
C GLU A 415 -48.71 -19.30 17.82
N ASN A 416 -48.11 -19.70 16.69
CA ASN A 416 -48.68 -20.70 15.79
C ASN A 416 -48.84 -22.08 16.44
N ARG A 417 -47.90 -22.49 17.31
CA ARG A 417 -48.04 -23.74 18.09
C ARG A 417 -49.21 -23.66 19.07
N PHE A 418 -49.39 -22.53 19.75
CA PHE A 418 -50.52 -22.31 20.66
C PHE A 418 -51.86 -22.30 19.90
N ALA A 419 -51.93 -21.61 18.77
CA ALA A 419 -53.09 -21.60 17.89
C ALA A 419 -53.42 -23.02 17.38
N PHE A 420 -52.42 -23.79 16.93
CA PHE A 420 -52.60 -25.17 16.46
C PHE A 420 -53.21 -26.09 17.53
N GLU A 421 -52.66 -26.11 18.76
CA GLU A 421 -53.22 -26.93 19.84
C GLU A 421 -54.63 -26.45 20.24
N THR A 422 -54.90 -25.15 20.18
CA THR A 422 -56.24 -24.57 20.43
C THR A 422 -57.25 -25.01 19.36
N TYR A 423 -56.89 -24.97 18.07
CA TYR A 423 -57.74 -25.44 16.98
C TYR A 423 -57.95 -26.94 16.98
N LYS A 424 -56.92 -27.72 17.35
CA LYS A 424 -57.02 -29.18 17.52
C LYS A 424 -58.00 -29.56 18.63
N LEU A 425 -57.97 -28.85 19.76
CA LEU A 425 -58.94 -29.00 20.84
C LEU A 425 -60.36 -28.58 20.39
N LEU A 426 -60.50 -27.43 19.74
CA LEU A 426 -61.78 -26.95 19.22
C LEU A 426 -62.38 -27.90 18.17
N HIS A 427 -61.55 -28.47 17.30
CA HIS A 427 -61.97 -29.46 16.31
C HIS A 427 -62.49 -30.74 16.97
N ALA A 428 -61.86 -31.22 18.04
CA ALA A 428 -62.36 -32.37 18.81
C ALA A 428 -63.74 -32.04 19.43
N TYR A 429 -63.90 -30.88 20.06
CA TYR A 429 -65.19 -30.46 20.60
C TYR A 429 -66.28 -30.34 19.53
N GLU A 430 -66.00 -29.72 18.39
CA GLU A 430 -67.02 -29.55 17.34
C GLU A 430 -67.35 -30.88 16.65
N LYS A 431 -66.39 -31.81 16.55
CA LYS A 431 -66.62 -33.19 16.06
C LYS A 431 -67.61 -33.96 16.96
N ASP A 432 -67.54 -33.75 18.28
CA ASP A 432 -68.45 -34.37 19.25
C ASP A 432 -69.79 -33.61 19.41
N ALA A 433 -69.80 -32.29 19.15
CA ALA A 433 -70.99 -31.45 19.25
C ALA A 433 -71.88 -31.50 18.00
N THR A 434 -71.27 -31.57 16.81
CA THR A 434 -71.98 -31.64 15.51
C THR A 434 -73.05 -32.75 15.45
N PRO A 435 -72.75 -34.03 15.75
CA PRO A 435 -73.76 -35.08 15.66
C PRO A 435 -74.95 -34.86 16.61
N LYS A 436 -74.70 -34.37 17.84
CA LYS A 436 -75.75 -34.03 18.81
C LYS A 436 -76.65 -32.89 18.30
N ARG A 437 -76.05 -31.89 17.65
CA ARG A 437 -76.78 -30.77 17.03
C ARG A 437 -77.63 -31.24 15.86
N ILE A 438 -77.12 -32.16 15.03
CA ILE A 438 -77.87 -32.79 13.93
C ILE A 438 -79.01 -33.65 14.47
N GLU A 439 -78.77 -34.48 15.49
CA GLU A 439 -79.80 -35.32 16.11
C GLU A 439 -80.94 -34.49 16.69
N MET A 440 -80.63 -33.43 17.44
CA MET A 440 -81.62 -32.50 17.97
C MET A 440 -82.46 -31.84 16.86
N LEU A 441 -81.83 -31.43 15.76
CA LEU A 441 -82.54 -30.86 14.60
C LEU A 441 -83.43 -31.91 13.91
N ASN A 442 -82.97 -33.14 13.74
CA ASN A 442 -83.77 -34.24 13.19
C ASN A 442 -85.00 -34.52 14.05
N GLN A 443 -84.85 -34.61 15.38
CA GLN A 443 -85.97 -34.81 16.31
C GLN A 443 -87.00 -33.68 16.21
N LEU A 444 -86.56 -32.42 16.09
CA LEU A 444 -87.46 -31.27 15.88
C LEU A 444 -88.18 -31.34 14.52
N CYS A 445 -87.47 -31.73 13.45
CA CYS A 445 -88.07 -31.94 12.13
C CYS A 445 -89.08 -33.09 12.12
N GLU A 446 -88.79 -34.21 12.81
CA GLU A 446 -89.72 -35.33 12.96
C GLU A 446 -90.97 -34.93 13.75
N MET A 447 -90.82 -34.16 14.82
CA MET A 447 -91.95 -33.60 15.58
C MET A 447 -92.84 -32.73 14.70
N GLU A 448 -92.24 -31.81 13.93
CA GLU A 448 -92.98 -30.92 13.03
C GLU A 448 -93.64 -31.68 11.87
N ASN A 449 -92.95 -32.64 11.24
CA ASN A 449 -93.55 -33.54 10.24
C ASN A 449 -94.73 -34.33 10.83
N SER A 450 -94.62 -34.80 12.09
CA SER A 450 -95.71 -35.49 12.79
C SER A 450 -96.90 -34.56 13.08
N ARG A 451 -96.65 -33.25 13.23
CA ARG A 451 -97.67 -32.22 13.43
C ARG A 451 -98.36 -31.86 12.12
N GLU A 452 -97.58 -31.67 11.06
CA GLU A 452 -98.07 -31.38 9.72
C GLU A 452 -98.93 -32.52 9.18
N THR A 453 -98.46 -33.77 9.23
CA THR A 453 -99.23 -34.95 8.79
C THR A 453 -100.57 -35.09 9.53
N LYS A 454 -100.61 -34.85 10.84
CA LYS A 454 -101.87 -34.80 11.63
C LYS A 454 -102.80 -33.67 11.18
N LEU A 455 -102.27 -32.49 10.83
CA LEU A 455 -103.04 -31.35 10.33
C LEU A 455 -103.59 -31.62 8.92
N GLN A 456 -102.78 -32.17 8.02
CA GLN A 456 -103.18 -32.57 6.67
C GLN A 456 -104.26 -33.66 6.72
N ALA A 457 -104.14 -34.66 7.60
CA ALA A 457 -105.17 -35.69 7.80
C ALA A 457 -106.50 -35.09 8.30
N ARG A 458 -106.47 -34.20 9.30
CA ARG A 458 -107.68 -33.48 9.74
C ARG A 458 -108.31 -32.63 8.63
N TYR A 459 -107.48 -32.01 7.79
CA TYR A 459 -107.96 -31.23 6.64
C TYR A 459 -108.64 -32.12 5.59
N SER A 460 -108.09 -33.30 5.30
CA SER A 460 -108.71 -34.26 4.36
C SER A 460 -110.03 -34.82 4.89
N GLU A 461 -110.14 -35.13 6.20
CA GLU A 461 -111.41 -35.49 6.85
C GLU A 461 -112.47 -34.38 6.73
N LEU A 462 -112.08 -33.12 6.94
CA LEU A 462 -113.00 -31.98 6.83
C LEU A 462 -113.48 -31.78 5.38
N ILE A 463 -112.63 -32.03 4.38
CA ILE A 463 -113.02 -32.07 2.97
C ILE A 463 -114.02 -33.21 2.71
N ALA A 464 -113.78 -34.41 3.23
CA ALA A 464 -114.69 -35.54 3.08
C ALA A 464 -116.08 -35.23 3.68
N LYS A 465 -116.12 -34.76 4.94
CA LYS A 465 -117.35 -34.34 5.63
C LYS A 465 -118.07 -33.18 4.93
N LYS A 466 -117.35 -32.31 4.20
CA LYS A 466 -117.97 -31.26 3.37
C LYS A 466 -118.62 -31.84 2.11
N LYS A 467 -118.02 -32.87 1.50
CA LYS A 467 -118.58 -33.58 0.33
C LYS A 467 -119.77 -34.47 0.67
N GLU A 468 -119.85 -35.00 1.88
CA GLU A 468 -121.01 -35.78 2.36
C GLU A 468 -122.24 -34.93 2.71
N LYS A 469 -122.05 -33.62 2.91
CA LYS A 469 -123.10 -32.66 3.26
C LYS A 469 -123.58 -31.79 2.08
N ALA A 470 -123.06 -32.03 0.89
CA ALA A 470 -123.38 -31.33 -0.35
C ALA A 470 -123.98 -32.30 -1.36
#